data_AF-A0A959FIE7-F1
#
_entry.id   AF-A0A959FIE7-F1
#
_cell.length_a   1.000
_cell.length_b   1.000
_cell.length_c   1.000
_cell.angle_alpha   90.00
_cell.angle_beta   90.00
_cell.angle_gamma   90.00
#
_symmetry.space_group_name_H-M   'P 1'
#
loop_
_entity.id
_entity.type
_entity.pdbx_description
1 polymer ?
#
loop_
_entity_poly.entity_id
_entity_poly.type
_entity_poly.pdbx_seq_one_letter_code
_entity_poly.pdbx_strand_id
1 'polypeptide(L)'
;DEETAPPSFSLGGCGVNALEIRNDTLHGPIARELHQLAWSDFAAFEADCRSASRCSRIGGTILHWRTGEPLPEFSLVVNGDVLTSDTAGQYAYPYLDIDQWGSGPVEVGSTGEAPYAEVTILDVIRVQQHLLGARVIHDPFQLLAADVNGSGQVTVLDVLYLRRMIMGYITEFPAGGPWVFVDGRVDWSGSPSIPAQEIDQWTVDFDYNNYYTYTHHADIIAILLGDVNGSFVD
;
A
#
# COMPACT_ATOMS: atom_id res chain seq x y z
N ASP A 1 -32.79 15.63 3.27
CA ASP A 1 -33.03 14.35 2.60
C ASP A 1 -31.88 14.11 1.64
N GLU A 2 -30.83 13.44 2.14
CA GLU A 2 -29.75 12.92 1.30
C GLU A 2 -30.35 11.83 0.44
N GLU A 3 -30.45 12.11 -0.86
CA GLU A 3 -30.85 11.14 -1.87
C GLU A 3 -29.70 10.13 -1.98
N THR A 4 -29.81 9.03 -1.24
CA THR A 4 -28.88 7.90 -1.36
C THR A 4 -28.93 7.42 -2.80
N ALA A 5 -27.81 7.53 -3.51
CA ALA A 5 -27.68 7.01 -4.86
C ALA A 5 -28.15 5.54 -4.89
N PRO A 6 -28.92 5.11 -5.91
CA PRO A 6 -29.42 3.75 -5.98
C PRO A 6 -28.25 2.75 -6.03
N PRO A 7 -28.41 1.56 -5.43
CA PRO A 7 -27.35 0.54 -5.40
C PRO A 7 -27.01 0.09 -6.82
N SER A 8 -25.74 0.18 -7.19
CA SER A 8 -25.21 -0.40 -8.42
C SER A 8 -24.89 -1.89 -8.21
N PHE A 9 -25.39 -2.76 -9.09
CA PHE A 9 -25.09 -4.19 -9.07
C PHE A 9 -24.26 -4.53 -10.30
N SER A 10 -23.04 -5.03 -10.10
CA SER A 10 -22.22 -5.58 -11.17
C SER A 10 -22.36 -7.11 -11.18
N LEU A 11 -22.27 -7.73 -12.35
CA LEU A 11 -22.21 -9.17 -12.58
C LEU A 11 -20.99 -9.39 -13.48
N GLY A 12 -19.92 -9.98 -12.94
CA GLY A 12 -18.74 -10.27 -13.75
C GLY A 12 -17.65 -11.01 -12.97
N GLY A 13 -17.01 -11.97 -13.64
CA GLY A 13 -15.67 -12.44 -13.31
C GLY A 13 -14.61 -11.70 -14.11
N CYS A 14 -13.36 -12.11 -13.97
CA CYS A 14 -12.21 -11.32 -14.42
C CYS A 14 -12.21 -10.90 -15.90
N GLY A 15 -12.15 -9.58 -16.12
CA GLY A 15 -11.93 -8.97 -17.44
C GLY A 15 -13.03 -8.00 -17.87
N VAL A 16 -12.95 -7.58 -19.13
CA VAL A 16 -13.82 -6.60 -19.77
C VAL A 16 -15.31 -6.98 -19.78
N ASN A 17 -15.70 -8.21 -19.46
CA ASN A 17 -17.07 -8.74 -19.61
C ASN A 17 -17.93 -8.64 -18.34
N ALA A 18 -17.93 -7.50 -17.66
CA ALA A 18 -18.87 -7.23 -16.58
C ALA A 18 -20.16 -6.60 -17.14
N LEU A 19 -21.32 -7.09 -16.71
CA LEU A 19 -22.60 -6.40 -16.84
C LEU A 19 -22.78 -5.55 -15.60
N GLU A 20 -23.07 -4.27 -15.76
CA GLU A 20 -23.25 -3.35 -14.63
C GLU A 20 -24.62 -2.70 -14.69
N ILE A 21 -25.38 -2.77 -13.60
CA ILE A 21 -26.65 -2.06 -13.45
C ILE A 21 -26.37 -0.74 -12.71
N ARG A 22 -26.54 0.40 -13.40
CA ARG A 22 -26.49 1.75 -12.82
C ARG A 22 -27.80 2.45 -13.10
N ASN A 23 -28.46 3.02 -12.08
CA ASN A 23 -29.71 3.77 -12.24
C ASN A 23 -30.75 3.03 -13.11
N ASP A 24 -31.05 1.77 -12.77
CA ASP A 24 -31.95 0.88 -13.52
C ASP A 24 -31.56 0.59 -14.99
N THR A 25 -30.32 0.90 -15.38
CA THR A 25 -29.80 0.71 -16.74
C THR A 25 -28.71 -0.36 -16.75
N LEU A 26 -28.82 -1.33 -17.65
CA LEU A 26 -27.83 -2.39 -17.85
C LEU A 26 -26.73 -1.92 -18.83
N HIS A 27 -25.49 -1.92 -18.36
CA HIS A 27 -24.28 -1.57 -19.09
C HIS A 27 -23.47 -2.83 -19.38
N GLY A 28 -22.92 -2.93 -20.59
CA GLY A 28 -22.08 -4.05 -21.01
C GLY A 28 -20.57 -3.75 -21.01
N PRO A 29 -19.76 -4.75 -21.40
CA PRO A 29 -18.29 -4.74 -21.46
C PRO A 29 -17.63 -3.51 -22.11
N ILE A 30 -18.34 -2.90 -23.04
CA ILE A 30 -17.95 -1.69 -23.75
C ILE A 30 -19.10 -0.75 -23.47
N ALA A 31 -18.90 0.29 -22.66
CA ALA A 31 -19.89 1.29 -22.21
C ALA A 31 -20.93 1.68 -23.28
N ARG A 32 -21.91 0.81 -23.49
CA ARG A 32 -23.02 0.91 -24.42
C ARG A 32 -24.24 0.66 -23.57
N GLU A 33 -25.16 1.61 -23.62
CA GLU A 33 -26.50 1.40 -23.08
C GLU A 33 -27.14 0.23 -23.84
N LEU A 34 -27.39 -0.87 -23.13
CA LEU A 34 -28.07 -2.03 -23.69
C LEU A 34 -29.56 -1.86 -23.43
N HIS A 35 -30.24 -1.12 -24.31
CA HIS A 35 -31.69 -0.88 -24.19
C HIS A 35 -32.53 -2.16 -24.34
N GLN A 36 -32.02 -3.17 -25.07
CA GLN A 36 -32.63 -4.50 -25.20
C GLN A 36 -31.54 -5.56 -25.39
N LEU A 37 -31.56 -6.61 -24.57
CA LEU A 37 -30.66 -7.75 -24.64
C LEU A 37 -31.49 -9.00 -24.97
N ALA A 38 -31.15 -9.72 -26.03
CA ALA A 38 -31.87 -10.95 -26.36
C ALA A 38 -31.65 -12.00 -25.26
N TRP A 39 -32.66 -12.83 -24.98
CA TRP A 39 -32.55 -13.84 -23.92
C TRP A 39 -31.37 -14.82 -24.15
N SER A 40 -31.07 -15.16 -25.40
CA SER A 40 -29.91 -16.00 -25.75
C SER A 40 -28.59 -15.35 -25.37
N ASP A 41 -28.48 -14.04 -25.58
CA ASP A 41 -27.26 -13.28 -25.31
C ASP A 41 -27.12 -13.08 -23.80
N PHE A 42 -28.24 -12.88 -23.09
CA PHE A 42 -28.27 -12.82 -21.63
C PHE A 42 -27.88 -14.17 -21.01
N ALA A 43 -28.44 -15.27 -21.51
CA ALA A 43 -28.15 -16.61 -20.99
C ALA A 43 -26.69 -17.02 -21.26
N ALA A 44 -26.14 -16.65 -22.42
CA ALA A 44 -24.71 -16.84 -22.71
C ALA A 44 -23.84 -16.01 -21.76
N PHE A 45 -24.20 -14.75 -21.53
CA PHE A 45 -23.51 -13.89 -20.58
C PHE A 45 -23.58 -14.41 -19.13
N GLU A 46 -24.74 -14.88 -18.70
CA GLU A 46 -24.94 -15.46 -17.37
C GLU A 46 -24.11 -16.74 -17.20
N ALA A 47 -24.07 -17.61 -18.23
CA ALA A 47 -23.25 -18.81 -18.22
C ALA A 47 -21.76 -18.48 -18.15
N ASP A 48 -21.30 -17.50 -18.94
CA ASP A 48 -19.93 -17.00 -18.90
C ASP A 48 -19.60 -16.45 -17.51
N CYS A 49 -20.47 -15.62 -16.92
CA CYS A 49 -20.30 -15.10 -15.57
C CYS A 49 -20.23 -16.17 -14.49
N ARG A 50 -21.07 -17.22 -14.58
CA ARG A 50 -21.04 -18.35 -13.63
C ARG A 50 -19.79 -19.21 -13.79
N SER A 51 -19.17 -19.21 -14.97
CA SER A 51 -17.96 -19.97 -15.26
C SER A 51 -16.66 -19.18 -15.06
N ALA A 52 -16.76 -17.85 -14.94
CA ALA A 52 -15.61 -16.97 -14.77
C ALA A 52 -15.08 -17.05 -13.33
N SER A 53 -13.75 -17.04 -13.20
CA SER A 53 -13.11 -16.98 -11.90
C SER A 53 -13.55 -15.75 -11.12
N ARG A 54 -13.79 -15.94 -9.82
CA ARG A 54 -14.08 -14.87 -8.88
C ARG A 54 -12.82 -14.03 -8.74
N CYS A 55 -12.93 -12.71 -8.89
CA CYS A 55 -11.75 -11.89 -8.78
C CYS A 55 -11.91 -10.56 -8.07
N SER A 56 -10.81 -10.13 -7.48
CA SER A 56 -10.71 -8.93 -6.68
C SER A 56 -9.50 -8.10 -7.11
N ARG A 57 -9.43 -6.86 -6.63
CA ARG A 57 -8.30 -5.97 -6.86
C ARG A 57 -7.78 -5.50 -5.52
N ILE A 58 -6.47 -5.56 -5.33
CA ILE A 58 -5.80 -4.93 -4.20
C ILE A 58 -5.29 -3.59 -4.71
N GLY A 59 -5.62 -2.51 -4.03
CA GLY A 59 -5.14 -1.19 -4.40
C GLY A 59 -5.41 -0.20 -3.29
N GLY A 60 -4.72 0.92 -3.33
CA GLY A 60 -4.82 1.92 -2.28
C GLY A 60 -3.99 3.13 -2.64
N THR A 61 -3.79 3.99 -1.66
CA THR A 61 -2.90 5.14 -1.80
C THR A 61 -1.63 4.85 -1.03
N ILE A 62 -0.47 5.12 -1.64
CA ILE A 62 0.79 5.15 -0.92
C ILE A 62 1.02 6.56 -0.37
N LEU A 63 1.29 6.66 0.93
CA LEU A 63 1.30 7.91 1.69
C LEU A 63 2.64 8.09 2.40
N HIS A 64 3.11 9.32 2.46
CA HIS A 64 4.26 9.70 3.27
C HIS A 64 3.89 9.65 4.76
N TRP A 65 4.67 8.92 5.57
CA TRP A 65 4.36 8.69 7.00
C TRP A 65 4.10 9.94 7.84
N ARG A 66 4.87 11.02 7.62
CA ARG A 66 4.70 12.28 8.35
C ARG A 66 3.59 13.18 7.82
N THR A 67 3.60 13.48 6.53
CA THR A 67 2.71 14.51 5.96
C THR A 67 1.33 13.94 5.66
N GLY A 68 1.22 12.62 5.47
CA GLY A 68 0.00 11.98 4.96
C GLY A 68 -0.28 12.31 3.50
N GLU A 69 0.66 12.97 2.80
CA GLU A 69 0.52 13.31 1.39
C GLU A 69 0.78 12.06 0.52
N PRO A 70 0.08 11.93 -0.61
CA PRO A 70 0.31 10.84 -1.55
C PRO A 70 1.71 10.92 -2.18
N LEU A 71 2.31 9.75 -2.44
CA LEU A 71 3.58 9.63 -3.14
C LEU A 71 3.33 9.22 -4.60
N PRO A 72 3.39 10.17 -5.56
CA PRO A 72 3.18 9.87 -6.97
C PRO A 72 4.42 9.23 -7.62
N GLU A 73 4.23 8.43 -8.67
CA GLU A 73 5.33 7.78 -9.40
C GLU A 73 6.21 6.84 -8.55
N PHE A 74 5.75 6.49 -7.36
CA PHE A 74 6.47 5.62 -6.45
C PHE A 74 6.51 4.18 -6.99
N SER A 75 7.71 3.60 -7.04
CA SER A 75 7.93 2.23 -7.53
C SER A 75 7.85 1.22 -6.38
N LEU A 76 6.70 0.55 -6.29
CA LEU A 76 6.42 -0.48 -5.29
C LEU A 76 6.47 -1.88 -5.91
N VAL A 77 6.83 -2.86 -5.09
CA VAL A 77 6.72 -4.28 -5.43
C VAL A 77 5.60 -4.84 -4.58
N VAL A 78 4.55 -5.38 -5.19
CA VAL A 78 3.47 -6.06 -4.47
C VAL A 78 3.48 -7.50 -4.92
N ASN A 79 3.70 -8.45 -3.99
CA ASN A 79 3.75 -9.88 -4.28
C ASN A 79 4.66 -10.27 -5.46
N GLY A 80 5.77 -9.53 -5.62
CA GLY A 80 6.76 -9.75 -6.68
C GLY A 80 6.53 -8.96 -7.97
N ASP A 81 5.34 -8.38 -8.20
CA ASP A 81 5.11 -7.52 -9.36
C ASP A 81 5.46 -6.07 -9.05
N VAL A 82 6.14 -5.44 -9.99
CA VAL A 82 6.46 -4.01 -9.92
C VAL A 82 5.24 -3.20 -10.35
N LEU A 83 4.79 -2.32 -9.48
CA LEU A 83 3.75 -1.33 -9.74
C LEU A 83 4.31 0.07 -9.57
N THR A 84 3.66 1.04 -10.20
CA THR A 84 3.97 2.46 -10.04
C THR A 84 2.69 3.18 -9.62
N SER A 85 2.76 4.01 -8.59
CA SER A 85 1.62 4.85 -8.20
C SER A 85 1.38 5.96 -9.23
N ASP A 86 0.12 6.35 -9.39
CA ASP A 86 -0.25 7.46 -10.28
C ASP A 86 -0.01 8.83 -9.63
N THR A 87 -0.41 9.91 -10.31
CA THR A 87 -0.24 11.29 -9.82
C THR A 87 -1.01 11.60 -8.52
N ALA A 88 -1.98 10.76 -8.14
CA ALA A 88 -2.71 10.86 -6.88
C ALA A 88 -2.16 9.88 -5.82
N GLY A 89 -1.01 9.26 -6.07
CA GLY A 89 -0.41 8.23 -5.22
C GLY A 89 -1.19 6.92 -5.20
N GLN A 90 -2.13 6.72 -6.12
CA GLN A 90 -2.93 5.50 -6.17
C GLN A 90 -2.16 4.41 -6.89
N TYR A 91 -2.14 3.23 -6.30
CA TYR A 91 -1.61 2.04 -6.92
C TYR A 91 -2.68 0.96 -6.94
N ALA A 92 -2.53 0.02 -7.86
CA ALA A 92 -3.35 -1.18 -7.82
C ALA A 92 -2.66 -2.36 -8.47
N TYR A 93 -2.68 -3.45 -7.75
CA TYR A 93 -2.27 -4.75 -8.23
C TYR A 93 -3.26 -5.25 -9.28
N PRO A 94 -2.80 -6.01 -10.30
CA PRO A 94 -3.68 -6.65 -11.28
C PRO A 94 -4.81 -7.46 -10.64
N TYR A 95 -5.85 -7.75 -11.41
CA TYR A 95 -6.95 -8.56 -10.90
C TYR A 95 -6.47 -9.93 -10.44
N LEU A 96 -6.86 -10.29 -9.22
CA LEU A 96 -6.53 -11.54 -8.55
C LEU A 96 -7.67 -12.53 -8.68
N ASP A 97 -7.40 -13.71 -9.22
CA ASP A 97 -8.29 -14.85 -9.10
C ASP A 97 -8.31 -15.28 -7.61
N ILE A 98 -9.41 -14.97 -6.91
CA ILE A 98 -9.57 -15.25 -5.47
C ILE A 98 -9.54 -16.77 -5.22
N ASP A 99 -9.98 -17.57 -6.19
CA ASP A 99 -10.03 -19.03 -6.05
C ASP A 99 -8.63 -19.66 -6.12
N GLN A 100 -7.70 -19.00 -6.82
CA GLN A 100 -6.30 -19.39 -6.87
C GLN A 100 -5.48 -18.77 -5.73
N TRP A 101 -5.79 -17.54 -5.35
CA TRP A 101 -5.07 -16.81 -4.30
C TRP A 101 -5.42 -17.29 -2.90
N GLY A 102 -6.70 -17.56 -2.64
CA GLY A 102 -7.20 -17.84 -1.29
C GLY A 102 -7.10 -16.63 -0.37
N SER A 103 -6.76 -16.86 0.91
CA SER A 103 -6.29 -15.81 1.84
C SER A 103 -4.76 -15.84 1.88
N GLY A 104 -4.10 -14.71 1.65
CA GLY A 104 -2.64 -14.65 1.61
C GLY A 104 -2.08 -13.31 2.08
N PRO A 105 -0.81 -13.29 2.53
CA PRO A 105 -0.13 -12.04 2.84
C PRO A 105 0.03 -11.19 1.58
N VAL A 106 0.03 -9.88 1.76
CA VAL A 106 0.48 -8.93 0.75
C VAL A 106 1.88 -8.52 1.14
N GLU A 107 2.85 -8.98 0.35
CA GLU A 107 4.24 -8.57 0.50
C GLU A 107 4.45 -7.26 -0.25
N VAL A 108 4.89 -6.23 0.48
CA VAL A 108 5.23 -4.93 -0.12
C VAL A 108 6.71 -4.69 -0.01
N GLY A 109 7.31 -4.36 -1.15
CA GLY A 109 8.67 -3.91 -1.27
C GLY A 109 8.77 -2.69 -2.18
N SER A 110 9.99 -2.37 -2.55
CA SER A 110 10.31 -1.30 -3.49
C SER A 110 11.38 -1.79 -4.45
N THR A 111 11.51 -1.09 -5.57
CA THR A 111 12.61 -1.27 -6.52
C THR A 111 13.30 0.06 -6.77
N GLY A 112 14.54 0.02 -7.24
CA GLY A 112 15.34 1.21 -7.54
C GLY A 112 16.39 1.53 -6.48
N GLU A 113 17.12 2.62 -6.72
CA GLU A 113 18.12 3.11 -5.78
C GLU A 113 17.43 3.82 -4.61
N ALA A 114 17.95 3.58 -3.41
CA ALA A 114 17.51 4.25 -2.20
C ALA A 114 17.75 5.77 -2.29
N PRO A 115 16.78 6.63 -1.95
CA PRO A 115 16.97 8.08 -1.90
C PRO A 115 17.73 8.51 -0.63
N TYR A 116 18.81 7.81 -0.25
CA TYR A 116 19.59 8.14 0.95
C TYR A 116 20.27 9.52 0.90
N ALA A 117 20.25 10.19 -0.26
CA ALA A 117 20.63 11.60 -0.38
C ALA A 117 19.74 12.53 0.48
N GLU A 118 18.50 12.12 0.75
CA GLU A 118 17.56 12.83 1.63
C GLU A 118 17.86 12.63 3.13
N VAL A 119 18.72 11.67 3.48
CA VAL A 119 19.17 11.46 4.87
C VAL A 119 20.27 12.45 5.19
N THR A 120 20.02 13.35 6.14
CA THR A 120 20.90 14.47 6.46
C THR A 120 21.38 14.46 7.91
N ILE A 121 22.24 15.42 8.24
CA ILE A 121 22.67 15.63 9.63
C ILE A 121 21.51 16.00 10.56
N LEU A 122 20.39 16.52 10.04
CA LEU A 122 19.22 16.85 10.85
C LEU A 122 18.57 15.59 11.42
N ASP A 123 18.58 14.48 10.69
CA ASP A 123 18.11 13.18 11.16
C ASP A 123 18.95 12.66 12.32
N VAL A 124 20.28 12.78 12.18
CA VAL A 124 21.22 12.44 13.26
C VAL A 124 20.94 13.27 14.51
N ILE A 125 20.75 14.58 14.37
CA ILE A 125 20.44 15.47 15.49
C ILE A 125 19.10 15.06 16.13
N ARG A 126 18.09 14.70 15.33
CA ARG A 126 16.78 14.28 15.81
C ARG A 126 16.86 13.01 16.67
N VAL A 127 17.67 12.02 16.26
CA VAL A 127 17.93 10.80 17.05
C VAL A 127 18.71 11.13 18.32
N GLN A 128 19.74 11.99 18.25
CA GLN A 128 20.50 12.38 19.43
C GLN A 128 19.64 13.09 20.48
N GLN A 129 18.74 13.98 20.06
CA GLN A 129 17.79 14.64 20.96
C GLN A 129 16.85 13.65 21.65
N HIS A 130 16.47 12.57 20.96
CA HIS A 130 15.68 11.50 21.54
C HIS A 130 16.45 10.74 22.62
N LEU A 131 17.69 10.32 22.31
CA LEU A 131 18.54 9.57 23.25
C LEU A 131 18.91 10.39 24.50
N LEU A 132 19.04 11.70 24.37
CA LEU A 132 19.32 12.61 25.49
C LEU A 132 18.07 13.02 26.28
N GLY A 133 16.88 12.59 25.87
CA GLY A 133 15.61 12.99 26.48
C GLY A 133 15.23 14.46 26.25
N ALA A 134 15.97 15.19 25.42
CA ALA A 134 15.70 16.58 25.10
C ALA A 134 14.46 16.75 24.23
N ARG A 135 14.24 15.82 23.29
CA ARG A 135 13.03 15.73 22.47
C ARG A 135 12.74 14.26 22.19
N VAL A 136 11.94 13.63 23.04
CA VAL A 136 11.59 12.21 22.89
C VAL A 136 10.78 12.00 21.61
N ILE A 137 11.04 10.90 20.90
CA ILE A 137 10.21 10.43 19.78
C ILE A 137 9.10 9.57 20.39
N HIS A 138 7.85 9.91 20.08
CA HIS A 138 6.67 9.13 20.47
C HIS A 138 5.95 8.52 19.27
N ASP A 139 6.21 9.06 18.09
CA ASP A 139 5.60 8.62 16.85
C ASP A 139 6.25 7.30 16.40
N PRO A 140 5.46 6.23 16.19
CA PRO A 140 5.98 4.90 15.85
C PRO A 140 6.69 4.90 14.50
N PHE A 141 6.20 5.66 13.51
CA PHE A 141 6.84 5.74 12.19
C PHE A 141 8.19 6.45 12.27
N GLN A 142 8.29 7.51 13.08
CA GLN A 142 9.55 8.18 13.37
C GLN A 142 10.54 7.27 14.13
N LEU A 143 10.06 6.37 15.00
CA LEU A 143 10.92 5.36 15.64
C LEU A 143 11.44 4.34 14.63
N LEU A 144 10.58 3.87 13.71
CA LEU A 144 10.99 2.97 12.62
C LEU A 144 12.02 3.62 11.70
N ALA A 145 11.81 4.88 11.31
CA ALA A 145 12.80 5.63 10.53
C ALA A 145 14.14 5.77 11.25
N ALA A 146 14.14 5.82 12.59
CA ALA A 146 15.34 5.99 13.42
C ALA A 146 16.10 4.68 13.71
N ASP A 147 15.42 3.54 13.75
CA ASP A 147 15.98 2.21 14.02
C ASP A 147 16.64 1.62 12.75
N VAL A 148 17.66 2.30 12.25
CA VAL A 148 18.31 1.95 10.97
C VAL A 148 19.09 0.63 11.04
N ASN A 149 19.33 0.07 12.23
CA ASN A 149 19.90 -1.27 12.37
C ASN A 149 18.83 -2.37 12.52
N GLY A 150 17.54 -2.03 12.61
CA GLY A 150 16.44 -2.97 12.74
C GLY A 150 16.50 -3.77 14.04
N SER A 151 16.93 -3.15 15.14
CA SER A 151 17.03 -3.82 16.43
C SER A 151 15.76 -3.73 17.28
N GLY A 152 14.77 -2.96 16.83
CA GLY A 152 13.56 -2.60 17.56
C GLY A 152 13.80 -1.53 18.62
N GLN A 153 15.00 -0.94 18.70
CA GLN A 153 15.36 0.09 19.67
C GLN A 153 16.22 1.17 19.05
N VAL A 154 15.85 2.43 19.27
CA VAL A 154 16.66 3.56 18.86
C VAL A 154 17.80 3.76 19.87
N THR A 155 19.04 3.57 19.42
CA THR A 155 20.25 3.62 20.25
C THR A 155 21.35 4.48 19.63
N VAL A 156 22.49 4.59 20.33
CA VAL A 156 23.68 5.25 19.80
C VAL A 156 24.22 4.55 18.56
N LEU A 157 23.93 3.25 18.37
CA LEU A 157 24.39 2.51 17.21
C LEU A 157 23.74 3.03 15.92
N ASP A 158 22.48 3.43 15.97
CA ASP A 158 21.75 4.04 14.85
C ASP A 158 22.36 5.37 14.43
N VAL A 159 22.80 6.18 15.41
CA VAL A 159 23.56 7.42 15.16
C VAL A 159 24.85 7.14 14.39
N LEU A 160 25.54 6.04 14.68
CA LEU A 160 26.77 5.67 13.98
C LEU A 160 26.48 5.22 12.54
N TYR A 161 25.41 4.46 12.31
CA TYR A 161 25.00 4.04 10.97
C TYR A 161 24.53 5.22 10.11
N LEU A 162 23.70 6.12 10.65
CA LEU A 162 23.30 7.36 9.96
C LEU A 162 24.51 8.18 9.51
N ARG A 163 25.50 8.37 10.40
CA ARG A 163 26.74 9.09 10.05
C ARG A 163 27.53 8.37 8.96
N ARG A 164 27.61 7.04 9.01
CA ARG A 164 28.27 6.24 7.98
C ARG A 164 27.58 6.36 6.62
N MET A 165 26.25 6.38 6.60
CA MET A 165 25.46 6.59 5.38
C MET A 165 25.76 7.96 4.78
N ILE A 166 25.64 9.03 5.57
CA ILE A 166 25.90 10.42 5.12
C ILE A 166 27.33 10.61 4.61
N MET A 167 28.30 9.90 5.18
CA MET A 167 29.70 9.93 4.74
C MET A 167 29.99 9.00 3.55
N GLY A 168 29.02 8.22 3.07
CA GLY A 168 29.19 7.27 1.97
C GLY A 168 30.02 6.03 2.34
N TYR A 169 30.16 5.71 3.63
CA TYR A 169 30.86 4.50 4.08
C TYR A 169 30.00 3.24 3.96
N ILE A 170 28.69 3.39 3.87
CA ILE A 170 27.73 2.33 3.60
C ILE A 170 26.77 2.83 2.52
N THR A 171 26.24 1.91 1.72
CA THR A 171 25.24 2.17 0.67
C THR A 171 23.87 1.63 1.04
N GLU A 172 23.78 0.90 2.16
CA GLU A 172 22.57 0.29 2.69
C GLU A 172 22.67 0.21 4.21
N PHE A 173 21.53 0.32 4.88
CA PHE A 173 21.44 0.16 6.33
C PHE A 173 21.39 -1.30 6.75
N PRO A 174 21.86 -1.66 7.96
CA PRO A 174 21.79 -3.05 8.45
C PRO A 174 20.37 -3.59 8.60
N ALA A 175 19.37 -2.72 8.78
CA ALA A 175 17.97 -3.12 8.80
C ALA A 175 17.51 -3.75 7.47
N GLY A 176 18.25 -3.57 6.38
CA GLY A 176 17.88 -3.96 5.04
C GLY A 176 17.46 -2.75 4.20
N GLY A 177 16.70 -3.04 3.14
CA GLY A 177 16.31 -2.08 2.11
C GLY A 177 15.78 -0.75 2.63
N PRO A 178 15.78 0.30 1.80
CA PRO A 178 15.60 1.69 2.24
C PRO A 178 14.22 2.02 2.81
N TRP A 179 13.21 1.22 2.48
CA TRP A 179 11.82 1.50 2.82
C TRP A 179 11.29 0.50 3.82
N VAL A 180 10.56 1.02 4.80
CA VAL A 180 9.65 0.25 5.64
C VAL A 180 8.23 0.60 5.22
N PHE A 181 7.45 -0.42 4.90
CA PHE A 181 6.05 -0.28 4.53
C PHE A 181 5.16 -0.82 5.64
N VAL A 182 4.13 -0.06 5.98
CA VAL A 182 3.14 -0.46 7.00
C VAL A 182 1.72 -0.26 6.49
N ASP A 183 0.79 -1.07 7.01
CA ASP A 183 -0.62 -0.97 6.67
C ASP A 183 -1.20 0.35 7.21
N GLY A 184 -1.63 1.22 6.30
CA GLY A 184 -2.21 2.53 6.59
C GLY A 184 -3.61 2.46 7.22
N ARG A 185 -4.23 1.28 7.28
CA ARG A 185 -5.54 1.06 7.91
C ARG A 185 -5.45 0.72 9.39
N VAL A 186 -4.26 0.31 9.85
CA VAL A 186 -4.02 -0.04 11.24
C VAL A 186 -3.82 1.23 12.04
N ASP A 187 -4.41 1.29 13.24
CA ASP A 187 -4.07 2.34 14.19
C ASP A 187 -2.73 2.00 14.84
N TRP A 188 -1.71 2.76 14.48
CA TRP A 188 -0.36 2.64 15.04
C TRP A 188 -0.19 3.41 16.35
N SER A 189 -1.23 4.11 16.82
CA SER A 189 -1.14 4.92 18.04
C SER A 189 -0.82 4.04 19.26
N GLY A 190 0.27 4.39 19.94
CA GLY A 190 0.74 3.63 21.10
C GLY A 190 1.48 2.33 20.77
N SER A 191 1.71 2.00 19.49
CA SER A 191 2.58 0.88 19.11
C SER A 191 4.01 1.11 19.62
N PRO A 192 4.64 0.12 20.27
CA PRO A 192 6.04 0.21 20.66
C PRO A 192 6.94 0.25 19.42
N SER A 193 8.21 0.63 19.59
CA SER A 193 9.20 0.39 18.54
C SER A 193 9.30 -1.13 18.31
N ILE A 194 9.13 -1.54 17.06
CA ILE A 194 9.29 -2.92 16.61
C ILE A 194 10.38 -2.94 15.54
N PRO A 195 11.20 -4.01 15.45
CA PRO A 195 12.13 -4.16 14.34
C PRO A 195 11.38 -4.12 13.01
N ALA A 196 11.93 -3.42 12.01
CA ALA A 196 11.30 -3.32 10.69
C ALA A 196 11.01 -4.69 10.05
N GLN A 197 11.84 -5.70 10.33
CA GLN A 197 11.70 -7.06 9.82
C GLN A 197 10.63 -7.89 10.53
N GLU A 198 10.16 -7.42 11.70
CA GLU A 198 9.08 -8.05 12.47
C GLU A 198 7.72 -7.38 12.20
N ILE A 199 7.66 -6.41 11.29
CA ILE A 199 6.39 -5.85 10.83
C ILE A 199 5.66 -6.93 10.04
N ASP A 200 4.54 -7.38 10.60
CA ASP A 200 3.70 -8.41 9.99
C ASP A 200 3.30 -8.03 8.56
N GLN A 201 3.43 -9.01 7.66
CA GLN A 201 2.83 -8.92 6.33
C GLN A 201 1.31 -8.86 6.52
N TRP A 202 0.65 -7.81 6.02
CA TRP A 202 -0.81 -7.71 6.19
C TRP A 202 -1.53 -8.72 5.31
N THR A 203 -2.55 -9.37 5.85
CA THR A 203 -3.40 -10.28 5.09
C THR A 203 -4.59 -9.52 4.51
N VAL A 204 -4.94 -9.82 3.27
CA VAL A 204 -6.21 -9.38 2.69
C VAL A 204 -7.20 -10.52 2.84
N ASP A 205 -8.25 -10.28 3.61
CA ASP A 205 -9.40 -11.17 3.69
C ASP A 205 -10.42 -10.77 2.62
N PHE A 206 -10.71 -11.70 1.71
CA PHE A 206 -11.67 -11.49 0.65
C PHE A 206 -13.06 -11.83 1.18
N ASP A 207 -14.03 -10.91 1.04
CA ASP A 207 -15.41 -11.25 1.34
C ASP A 207 -15.94 -12.21 0.28
N TYR A 208 -15.93 -13.49 0.62
CA TYR A 208 -16.43 -14.57 -0.23
C TYR A 208 -17.96 -14.55 -0.45
N ASN A 209 -18.68 -13.49 -0.08
CA ASN A 209 -20.09 -13.32 -0.40
C ASN A 209 -20.40 -12.07 -1.24
N ASN A 210 -19.41 -11.21 -1.51
CA ASN A 210 -19.59 -9.92 -2.18
C ASN A 210 -18.53 -9.70 -3.28
N TYR A 211 -18.73 -10.33 -4.44
CA TYR A 211 -17.69 -10.62 -5.46
C TYR A 211 -17.50 -9.61 -6.59
N TYR A 212 -18.07 -8.42 -6.48
CA TYR A 212 -18.08 -7.50 -7.61
C TYR A 212 -17.02 -6.42 -7.42
N THR A 213 -15.83 -6.64 -8.00
CA THR A 213 -14.76 -5.64 -8.17
C THR A 213 -14.57 -4.70 -6.98
N TYR A 214 -14.54 -5.22 -5.74
CA TYR A 214 -14.11 -4.40 -4.63
C TYR A 214 -12.61 -4.20 -4.77
N THR A 215 -12.21 -2.93 -4.85
CA THR A 215 -10.82 -2.59 -4.53
C THR A 215 -10.72 -2.73 -3.02
N HIS A 216 -10.00 -3.74 -2.55
CA HIS A 216 -9.58 -3.75 -1.15
C HIS A 216 -8.62 -2.59 -1.01
N HIS A 217 -9.14 -1.51 -0.41
CA HIS A 217 -8.35 -0.34 -0.03
C HIS A 217 -7.29 -0.86 0.90
N ALA A 218 -6.05 -0.86 0.43
CA ALA A 218 -4.86 -1.24 1.17
C ALA A 218 -3.95 -0.03 1.13
N ASP A 219 -4.27 1.00 1.92
CA ASP A 219 -3.39 2.17 1.96
C ASP A 219 -2.05 1.75 2.57
N ILE A 220 -0.97 2.26 1.97
CA ILE A 220 0.40 1.95 2.38
C ILE A 220 1.01 3.21 2.96
N ILE A 221 1.57 3.13 4.15
CA ILE A 221 2.43 4.19 4.66
C ILE A 221 3.88 3.81 4.35
N ALA A 222 4.57 4.70 3.63
CA ALA A 222 5.97 4.54 3.28
C ALA A 222 6.86 5.34 4.24
N ILE A 223 7.88 4.66 4.78
CA ILE A 223 8.83 5.22 5.72
C ILE A 223 10.24 5.01 5.14
N LEU A 224 10.93 6.09 4.81
CA LEU A 224 12.33 6.04 4.41
C LEU A 224 13.20 5.84 5.66
N LEU A 225 13.94 4.74 5.72
CA LEU A 225 14.92 4.50 6.78
C LEU A 225 15.96 5.62 6.78
N GLY A 226 16.16 6.18 7.96
CA GLY A 226 17.08 7.27 8.20
C GLY A 226 16.52 8.67 8.02
N ASP A 227 15.37 8.86 7.37
CA ASP A 227 14.67 10.16 7.31
C ASP A 227 13.81 10.37 8.58
N VAL A 228 14.48 10.43 9.73
CA VAL A 228 13.84 10.59 11.04
C VAL A 228 13.15 11.95 11.13
N ASN A 229 13.70 12.94 10.46
CA ASN A 229 13.15 14.27 10.40
C ASN A 229 12.07 14.41 9.33
N GLY A 230 11.64 13.34 8.65
CA GLY A 230 10.46 13.30 7.78
C GLY A 230 10.49 14.39 6.72
N SER A 231 11.67 14.65 6.17
CA SER A 231 11.96 15.69 5.21
C SER A 231 12.09 15.17 3.79
N PHE A 232 12.10 13.86 3.58
CA PHE A 232 12.14 13.34 2.22
C PHE A 232 10.95 13.88 1.45
N VAL A 233 11.24 14.33 0.24
CA VAL A 233 10.26 14.78 -0.74
C VAL A 233 10.59 14.00 -2.00
N ASP A 234 9.57 13.43 -2.64
CA ASP A 234 9.72 12.79 -3.95
C ASP A 234 10.07 13.85 -5.03
#